data_AF-A0A4P6JN16-F1
#
_entry.id   AF-A0A4P6JN16-F1
#
_cell.length_a   1.000
_cell.length_b   1.000
_cell.length_c   1.000
_cell.angle_alpha   90.00
_cell.angle_beta   90.00
_cell.angle_gamma   90.00
#
_symmetry.space_group_name_H-M   'P 1'
#
loop_
_entity.id
_entity.type
_entity.pdbx_description
1 polymer ?
#
loop_
_entity_poly.entity_id
_entity_poly.type
_entity_poly.pdbx_seq_one_letter_code
_entity_poly.pdbx_strand_id
1 'polypeptide(L)'
;MIREHCSVGSYPLQKRTAPISKTKIDTCISMLYTSYMNKKVDQIDEKIVRLIGLLSRTEKITDGHMNAVLQSVRLTCAQHHVLKLLIMAGEPLPLGQIAEKLHSVRSNATQMVDRLVAEGLVERIFDPADRRRVLAQITEEGCHRFEAATQAERQIEQELCACFSLEERDQLIILLSRLEEVWK
;
A
#
# COMPACT_ATOMS: atom_id res chain seq x y z
N MET A 1 25.94 -25.59 -48.15
CA MET A 1 27.23 -26.18 -47.70
C MET A 1 28.12 -25.04 -47.21
N ILE A 2 28.57 -25.14 -45.95
CA ILE A 2 29.91 -24.73 -45.45
C ILE A 2 30.18 -23.20 -45.44
N ARG A 3 29.98 -22.55 -44.26
CA ARG A 3 30.97 -22.17 -43.20
C ARG A 3 31.67 -20.83 -43.48
N GLU A 4 31.39 -19.82 -42.66
CA GLU A 4 32.20 -19.32 -41.52
C GLU A 4 33.45 -18.54 -41.95
N HIS A 5 33.63 -17.31 -41.43
CA HIS A 5 34.71 -16.91 -40.52
C HIS A 5 34.73 -15.37 -40.41
N CYS A 6 34.16 -14.82 -39.33
CA CYS A 6 34.50 -13.49 -38.86
C CYS A 6 35.02 -13.62 -37.43
N SER A 7 36.30 -13.28 -37.26
CA SER A 7 37.11 -13.48 -36.06
C SER A 7 36.64 -12.58 -34.91
N VAL A 8 36.32 -13.17 -33.77
CA VAL A 8 36.10 -12.45 -32.50
C VAL A 8 37.40 -12.51 -31.71
N GLY A 9 38.05 -11.35 -31.58
CA GLY A 9 39.24 -11.17 -30.75
C GLY A 9 38.95 -11.47 -29.29
N SER A 10 39.82 -12.28 -28.70
CA SER A 10 39.74 -12.82 -27.34
C SER A 10 40.24 -11.80 -26.31
N TYR A 11 39.45 -11.50 -25.29
CA TYR A 11 39.92 -10.82 -24.07
C TYR A 11 39.77 -11.78 -22.87
N PRO A 12 40.81 -11.99 -22.03
CA PRO A 12 40.79 -13.01 -21.00
C PRO A 12 40.04 -12.53 -19.74
N LEU A 13 38.97 -13.23 -19.37
CA LEU A 13 38.30 -13.07 -18.08
C LEU A 13 39.06 -13.87 -16.99
N GLN A 14 39.87 -13.19 -16.18
CA GLN A 14 40.39 -13.77 -14.94
C GLN A 14 39.27 -13.89 -13.90
N LYS A 15 38.90 -15.13 -13.55
CA LYS A 15 37.97 -15.45 -12.47
C LYS A 15 38.60 -15.12 -11.11
N ARG A 16 38.10 -14.08 -10.43
CA ARG A 16 38.25 -13.93 -8.98
C ARG A 16 36.91 -14.26 -8.32
N THR A 17 36.78 -15.49 -7.83
CA THR A 17 35.68 -15.89 -6.94
C THR A 17 36.13 -15.68 -5.50
N ALA A 18 35.67 -14.60 -4.86
CA ALA A 18 35.61 -14.49 -3.41
C ALA A 18 34.13 -14.59 -2.99
N PRO A 19 33.81 -15.29 -1.88
CA PRO A 19 32.42 -15.54 -1.50
C PRO A 19 31.76 -14.27 -0.99
N ILE A 20 30.62 -13.91 -1.60
CA ILE A 20 29.81 -12.76 -1.17
C ILE A 20 29.12 -13.15 0.14
N SER A 21 29.50 -12.47 1.23
CA SER A 21 28.83 -12.56 2.53
C SER A 21 27.34 -12.19 2.41
N LYS A 22 26.46 -13.09 2.85
CA LYS A 22 24.99 -13.04 2.68
C LYS A 22 24.25 -11.99 3.53
N THR A 23 24.91 -10.99 4.11
CA THR A 23 24.27 -10.12 5.11
C THR A 23 24.06 -8.66 4.68
N LYS A 24 24.19 -8.34 3.39
CA LYS A 24 24.05 -6.95 2.88
C LYS A 24 23.22 -6.83 1.59
N ILE A 25 22.20 -7.67 1.43
CA ILE A 25 21.30 -7.61 0.26
C ILE A 25 19.97 -6.93 0.65
N ASP A 26 19.52 -7.03 1.90
CA ASP A 26 18.17 -6.60 2.28
C ASP A 26 18.00 -5.12 2.64
N THR A 27 19.08 -4.30 2.60
CA THR A 27 19.00 -2.91 3.07
C THR A 27 19.14 -1.85 1.98
N CYS A 28 19.69 -2.16 0.79
CA CYS A 28 20.04 -1.11 -0.19
C CYS A 28 19.86 -1.46 -1.68
N ILE A 29 19.01 -2.42 -2.06
CA ILE A 29 18.80 -2.73 -3.49
C ILE A 29 17.77 -1.79 -4.11
N SER A 30 18.15 -0.52 -4.21
CA SER A 30 17.71 0.40 -5.28
C SER A 30 18.73 1.52 -5.49
N MET A 31 20.03 1.24 -5.32
CA MET A 31 21.12 2.13 -5.76
C MET A 31 22.05 1.51 -6.80
N LEU A 32 21.77 0.29 -7.28
CA LEU A 32 22.64 -0.42 -8.22
C LEU A 32 22.09 -0.53 -9.65
N TYR A 33 20.99 0.17 -9.97
CA TYR A 33 20.56 0.36 -11.36
C TYR A 33 20.94 1.75 -11.89
N THR A 34 22.02 2.34 -11.39
CA THR A 34 22.64 3.51 -12.03
C THR A 34 23.73 3.00 -12.95
N SER A 35 23.30 2.68 -14.16
CA SER A 35 24.11 2.35 -15.34
C SER A 35 25.32 3.28 -15.49
N TYR A 36 26.39 2.75 -16.08
CA TYR A 36 27.74 3.28 -16.37
C TYR A 36 27.78 4.61 -17.18
N MET A 37 26.66 5.33 -17.29
CA MET A 37 26.44 6.43 -18.24
C MET A 37 25.73 7.67 -17.65
N ASN A 38 25.51 7.79 -16.33
CA ASN A 38 24.86 8.98 -15.79
C ASN A 38 25.78 9.81 -14.89
N LYS A 39 25.94 11.09 -15.27
CA LYS A 39 26.69 12.14 -14.57
C LYS A 39 26.35 12.14 -13.07
N LYS A 40 27.34 12.51 -12.24
CA LYS A 40 27.22 12.70 -10.78
C LYS A 40 25.80 13.16 -10.43
N VAL A 41 25.02 12.27 -9.83
CA VAL A 41 23.74 12.66 -9.23
C VAL A 41 24.13 13.56 -8.08
N ASP A 42 23.96 14.87 -8.26
CA ASP A 42 24.19 15.85 -7.20
C ASP A 42 23.40 15.42 -5.96
N GLN A 43 24.17 15.17 -4.88
CA GLN A 43 23.79 14.82 -3.51
C GLN A 43 22.29 14.58 -3.27
N ILE A 44 21.81 13.35 -3.48
CA ILE A 44 20.57 12.91 -2.84
C ILE A 44 20.83 12.93 -1.33
N ASP A 45 20.05 13.70 -0.58
CA ASP A 45 20.13 13.72 0.88
C ASP A 45 19.91 12.31 1.43
N GLU A 46 20.95 11.74 2.05
CA GLU A 46 20.91 10.39 2.64
C GLU A 46 19.77 10.25 3.65
N LYS A 47 19.36 11.34 4.31
CA LYS A 47 18.22 11.35 5.23
C LYS A 47 16.90 11.15 4.49
N ILE A 48 16.73 11.73 3.30
CA ILE A 48 15.53 11.55 2.46
C ILE A 48 15.42 10.10 2.01
N VAL A 49 16.53 9.49 1.55
CA VAL A 49 16.54 8.07 1.17
C VAL A 49 16.17 7.18 2.35
N ARG A 50 16.74 7.45 3.52
CA ARG A 50 16.43 6.70 4.74
C ARG A 50 14.97 6.86 5.15
N LEU A 51 14.42 8.07 5.04
CA LEU A 51 13.02 8.36 5.34
C LEU A 51 12.09 7.56 4.42
N ILE A 52 12.31 7.59 3.10
CA ILE A 52 11.54 6.80 2.13
C ILE A 52 11.61 5.30 2.48
N GLY A 53 12.81 4.79 2.76
CA GLY A 53 13.00 3.39 3.14
C GLY A 53 12.30 3.01 4.46
N LEU A 54 12.22 3.94 5.42
CA LEU A 54 11.46 3.74 6.66
C LEU A 54 9.95 3.73 6.38
N LEU A 55 9.44 4.70 5.64
CA LEU A 55 8.02 4.79 5.27
C LEU A 55 7.55 3.50 4.57
N SER A 56 8.28 3.04 3.55
CA SER A 56 7.92 1.82 2.81
C SER A 56 8.02 0.54 3.64
N ARG A 57 8.88 0.48 4.66
CA ARG A 57 8.95 -0.69 5.55
C ARG A 57 7.85 -0.65 6.61
N THR A 58 7.63 0.52 7.20
CA THR A 58 6.58 0.71 8.21
C THR A 58 5.21 0.45 7.60
N GLU A 59 4.93 0.95 6.40
CA GLU A 59 3.68 0.66 5.67
C GLU A 59 3.46 -0.85 5.52
N LYS A 60 4.44 -1.60 4.99
CA LYS A 60 4.33 -3.07 4.86
C LYS A 60 4.13 -3.81 6.17
N ILE A 61 4.84 -3.38 7.22
CA ILE A 61 4.70 -3.98 8.56
C ILE A 61 3.28 -3.73 9.06
N THR A 62 2.83 -2.47 9.05
CA THR A 62 1.49 -2.08 9.47
C THR A 62 0.41 -2.82 8.68
N ASP A 63 0.53 -2.89 7.36
CA ASP A 63 -0.41 -3.63 6.49
C ASP A 63 -0.41 -5.14 6.79
N GLY A 64 0.74 -5.72 7.10
CA GLY A 64 0.86 -7.12 7.50
C GLY A 64 0.14 -7.41 8.82
N HIS A 65 0.38 -6.56 9.83
CA HIS A 65 -0.30 -6.66 11.13
C HIS A 65 -1.81 -6.44 11.00
N MET A 66 -2.22 -5.43 10.23
CA MET A 66 -3.63 -5.12 10.01
C MET A 66 -4.34 -6.26 9.28
N ASN A 67 -3.76 -6.81 8.21
CA ASN A 67 -4.33 -7.96 7.52
C ASN A 67 -4.45 -9.19 8.44
N ALA A 68 -3.47 -9.44 9.30
CA ALA A 68 -3.53 -10.57 10.24
C ALA A 68 -4.68 -10.43 11.25
N VAL A 69 -4.93 -9.22 11.75
CA VAL A 69 -6.06 -8.94 12.65
C VAL A 69 -7.39 -9.07 11.91
N LEU A 70 -7.50 -8.48 10.72
CA LEU A 70 -8.73 -8.48 9.92
C LEU A 70 -9.12 -9.86 9.39
N GLN A 71 -8.16 -10.78 9.22
CA GLN A 71 -8.45 -12.17 8.86
C GLN A 71 -9.38 -12.86 9.86
N SER A 72 -9.31 -12.52 11.16
CA SER A 72 -10.19 -13.09 12.19
C SER A 72 -11.67 -12.79 11.96
N VAL A 73 -11.96 -11.66 11.31
CA VAL A 73 -13.32 -11.21 10.95
C VAL A 73 -13.62 -11.39 9.47
N ARG A 74 -12.76 -12.13 8.74
CA ARG A 74 -12.86 -12.41 7.30
C ARG A 74 -12.87 -11.16 6.42
N LEU A 75 -12.09 -10.15 6.79
CA LEU A 75 -11.85 -8.97 5.97
C LEU A 75 -10.40 -8.90 5.51
N THR A 76 -10.20 -8.30 4.34
CA THR A 76 -8.89 -7.76 3.92
C THR A 76 -8.78 -6.28 4.30
N CYS A 77 -7.56 -5.74 4.39
CA CYS A 77 -7.36 -4.29 4.61
C CYS A 77 -8.15 -3.42 3.63
N ALA A 78 -8.17 -3.82 2.36
CA ALA A 78 -8.83 -3.05 1.31
C ALA A 78 -10.37 -3.09 1.45
N GLN A 79 -10.94 -4.25 1.80
CA GLN A 79 -12.37 -4.37 2.12
C GLN A 79 -12.75 -3.56 3.36
N HIS A 80 -11.96 -3.65 4.43
CA HIS A 80 -12.15 -2.85 5.64
C HIS A 80 -12.13 -1.34 5.32
N HIS A 81 -11.19 -0.89 4.49
CA HIS A 81 -11.09 0.51 4.07
C HIS A 81 -12.35 0.98 3.33
N VAL A 82 -12.90 0.17 2.41
CA VAL A 82 -14.17 0.50 1.73
C VAL A 82 -15.32 0.64 2.73
N LEU A 83 -15.46 -0.30 3.67
CA LEU A 83 -16.51 -0.24 4.70
C LEU A 83 -16.35 1.01 5.59
N LYS A 84 -15.12 1.33 5.99
CA LYS A 84 -14.80 2.55 6.74
C LYS A 84 -15.24 3.81 6.00
N LEU A 85 -14.95 3.89 4.70
CA LEU A 85 -15.33 5.04 3.87
C LEU A 85 -16.85 5.21 3.78
N LEU A 86 -17.59 4.11 3.60
CA LEU A 86 -19.05 4.14 3.54
C LEU A 86 -19.67 4.56 4.88
N ILE A 87 -19.15 4.05 5.99
CA ILE A 87 -19.60 4.44 7.34
C ILE A 87 -19.31 5.92 7.62
N MET A 88 -18.10 6.39 7.31
CA MET A 88 -17.72 7.78 7.55
C MET A 88 -18.50 8.76 6.67
N ALA A 89 -18.87 8.37 5.45
CA ALA A 89 -19.71 9.19 4.59
C ALA A 89 -21.16 9.28 5.12
N GLY A 90 -21.66 8.21 5.75
CA GLY A 90 -23.03 8.14 6.25
C GLY A 90 -24.10 8.07 5.15
N GLU A 91 -23.70 8.03 3.89
CA GLU A 91 -24.57 7.95 2.71
C GLU A 91 -23.96 7.06 1.61
N PRO A 92 -24.77 6.53 0.67
CA PRO A 92 -24.28 5.72 -0.43
C PRO A 92 -23.31 6.50 -1.33
N LEU A 93 -22.16 5.91 -1.66
CA LEU A 93 -21.12 6.56 -2.45
C LEU A 93 -21.03 6.02 -3.89
N PRO A 94 -20.81 6.89 -4.90
CA PRO A 94 -20.46 6.43 -6.23
C PRO A 94 -19.15 5.62 -6.23
N LEU A 95 -19.11 4.52 -7.00
CA LEU A 95 -17.90 3.69 -7.11
C LEU A 95 -16.66 4.49 -7.59
N GLY A 96 -16.87 5.53 -8.39
CA GLY A 96 -15.79 6.43 -8.81
C GLY A 96 -15.16 7.19 -7.63
N GLN A 97 -15.98 7.68 -6.70
CA GLN A 97 -15.47 8.37 -5.50
C GLN A 97 -14.78 7.39 -4.54
N ILE A 98 -15.27 6.16 -4.43
CA ILE A 98 -14.59 5.10 -3.67
C ILE A 98 -13.21 4.84 -4.25
N ALA A 99 -13.08 4.75 -5.59
CA ALA A 99 -11.79 4.55 -6.24
C ALA A 99 -10.80 5.70 -5.97
N GLU A 100 -11.26 6.94 -6.07
CA GLU A 100 -10.47 8.14 -5.78
C GLU A 100 -9.97 8.16 -4.33
N LYS A 101 -10.85 7.86 -3.37
CA LYS A 101 -10.51 7.84 -1.93
C LYS A 101 -9.60 6.69 -1.52
N LEU A 102 -9.62 5.57 -2.26
CA LEU A 102 -8.71 4.45 -2.02
C LEU A 102 -7.33 4.65 -2.66
N HIS A 103 -7.08 5.77 -3.33
CA HIS A 103 -5.87 6.00 -4.14
C HIS A 103 -5.56 4.83 -5.10
N SER A 104 -6.60 4.17 -5.59
CA SER A 104 -6.49 2.95 -6.40
C SER A 104 -7.10 3.13 -7.77
N VAL A 105 -6.68 2.33 -8.74
CA VAL A 105 -7.26 2.35 -10.09
C VAL A 105 -8.72 1.91 -10.01
N ARG A 106 -9.61 2.58 -10.74
CA ARG A 106 -11.08 2.34 -10.73
C ARG A 106 -11.46 0.87 -10.92
N SER A 107 -10.71 0.11 -11.73
CA SER A 107 -10.94 -1.33 -11.94
C SER A 107 -10.75 -2.17 -10.67
N ASN A 108 -9.85 -1.76 -9.77
CA ASN A 108 -9.65 -2.43 -8.48
C ASN A 108 -10.77 -2.09 -7.50
N ALA A 109 -11.24 -0.84 -7.49
CA ALA A 109 -12.35 -0.42 -6.65
C ALA A 109 -13.66 -1.15 -7.01
N THR A 110 -13.97 -1.29 -8.30
CA THR A 110 -15.14 -2.05 -8.75
C THR A 110 -15.08 -3.50 -8.29
N GLN A 111 -13.94 -4.19 -8.49
CA GLN A 111 -13.75 -5.56 -8.04
C GLN A 111 -13.82 -5.72 -6.52
N MET A 112 -13.32 -4.75 -5.76
CA MET A 112 -13.45 -4.76 -4.30
C MET A 112 -14.90 -4.65 -3.86
N VAL A 113 -15.65 -3.72 -4.45
CA VAL A 113 -17.08 -3.58 -4.19
C VAL A 113 -17.85 -4.83 -4.63
N ASP A 114 -17.50 -5.45 -5.77
CA ASP A 114 -18.10 -6.72 -6.21
C ASP A 114 -17.94 -7.83 -5.17
N ARG A 115 -16.75 -7.97 -4.57
CA ARG A 115 -16.50 -8.96 -3.51
C ARG A 115 -17.33 -8.66 -2.26
N LEU A 116 -17.38 -7.40 -1.84
CA LEU A 116 -18.21 -6.99 -0.69
C LEU A 116 -19.70 -7.24 -0.93
N VAL A 117 -20.18 -7.07 -2.16
CA VAL A 117 -21.55 -7.40 -2.56
C VAL A 117 -21.79 -8.91 -2.52
N ALA A 118 -20.86 -9.70 -3.06
CA ALA A 118 -20.95 -11.16 -3.01
C ALA A 118 -20.95 -11.71 -1.57
N GLU A 119 -20.30 -11.01 -0.64
CA GLU A 119 -20.30 -11.34 0.79
C GLU A 119 -21.47 -10.75 1.57
N GLY A 120 -22.35 -9.97 0.92
CA GLY A 120 -23.52 -9.34 1.55
C GLY A 120 -23.21 -8.16 2.46
N LEU A 121 -22.00 -7.60 2.41
CA LEU A 121 -21.54 -6.49 3.26
C LEU A 121 -21.86 -5.12 2.68
N VAL A 122 -22.05 -5.07 1.36
CA VAL A 122 -22.39 -3.87 0.60
C VAL A 122 -23.48 -4.25 -0.39
N GLU A 123 -24.36 -3.33 -0.71
CA GLU A 123 -25.30 -3.45 -1.81
C GLU A 123 -25.13 -2.33 -2.83
N ARG A 124 -25.61 -2.58 -4.04
CA ARG A 124 -25.61 -1.59 -5.13
C ARG A 124 -26.99 -1.03 -5.29
N ILE A 125 -27.08 0.29 -5.22
CA ILE A 125 -28.32 1.02 -5.47
C ILE A 125 -28.13 1.93 -6.69
N PHE A 126 -29.22 2.22 -7.39
CA PHE A 126 -29.22 3.24 -8.43
C PHE A 126 -29.28 4.62 -7.80
N ASP A 127 -28.50 5.55 -8.34
CA ASP A 127 -28.57 6.95 -7.95
C ASP A 127 -29.98 7.50 -8.30
N PRO A 128 -30.74 8.05 -7.32
CA PRO A 128 -32.06 8.62 -7.57
C PRO A 128 -32.06 9.77 -8.58
N ALA A 129 -30.95 10.49 -8.69
CA ALA A 129 -30.79 11.62 -9.60
C ALA A 129 -30.37 11.20 -11.02
N ASP A 130 -29.65 10.08 -11.16
CA ASP A 130 -29.23 9.52 -12.45
C ASP A 130 -29.15 7.99 -12.40
N ARG A 131 -30.17 7.31 -12.94
CA ARG A 131 -30.26 5.84 -12.96
C ARG A 131 -29.10 5.14 -13.70
N ARG A 132 -28.27 5.88 -14.44
CA ARG A 132 -27.05 5.33 -15.06
C ARG A 132 -25.90 5.20 -14.08
N ARG A 133 -25.97 5.84 -12.91
CA ARG A 133 -24.95 5.79 -11.86
C ARG A 133 -25.32 4.76 -10.82
N VAL A 134 -24.31 4.00 -10.41
CA VAL A 134 -24.42 2.98 -9.37
C VAL A 134 -23.68 3.50 -8.14
N LEU A 135 -24.38 3.45 -7.00
CA LEU A 135 -23.84 3.78 -5.69
C LEU A 135 -23.64 2.48 -4.90
N ALA A 136 -22.66 2.49 -4.01
CA ALA A 136 -22.44 1.44 -3.03
C ALA A 136 -23.00 1.91 -1.68
N GLN A 137 -23.79 1.06 -1.04
CA GLN A 137 -24.35 1.28 0.29
C GLN A 137 -23.92 0.14 1.21
N ILE A 138 -23.47 0.46 2.42
CA ILE A 138 -23.15 -0.57 3.42
C ILE A 138 -24.44 -1.20 3.95
N THR A 139 -24.43 -2.52 4.13
CA THR A 139 -25.55 -3.27 4.71
C THR A 139 -25.43 -3.34 6.24
N GLU A 140 -26.49 -3.79 6.92
CA GLU A 140 -26.44 -4.04 8.37
C GLU A 140 -25.36 -5.07 8.75
N GLU A 141 -25.23 -6.16 7.99
CA GLU A 141 -24.15 -7.14 8.16
C GLU A 141 -22.76 -6.51 7.90
N GLY A 142 -22.66 -5.61 6.91
CA GLY A 142 -21.45 -4.82 6.68
C GLY A 142 -21.05 -3.99 7.89
N CYS A 143 -22.01 -3.32 8.53
CA CYS A 143 -21.80 -2.56 9.75
C CYS A 143 -21.35 -3.46 10.91
N HIS A 144 -22.01 -4.60 11.14
CA HIS A 144 -21.62 -5.55 12.18
C HIS A 144 -20.20 -6.09 11.98
N ARG A 145 -19.84 -6.45 10.74
CA ARG A 145 -18.49 -6.94 10.43
C ARG A 145 -17.44 -5.84 10.58
N PHE A 146 -17.77 -4.58 10.27
CA PHE A 146 -16.90 -3.44 10.52
C PHE A 146 -16.70 -3.16 12.02
N GLU A 147 -17.76 -3.29 12.83
CA GLU A 147 -17.66 -3.14 14.28
C GLU A 147 -16.76 -4.22 14.90
N ALA A 148 -16.92 -5.47 14.45
CA ALA A 148 -16.03 -6.56 14.85
C ALA A 148 -14.56 -6.30 14.45
N ALA A 149 -14.32 -5.74 13.26
CA ALA A 149 -12.99 -5.32 12.83
C ALA A 149 -12.40 -4.25 13.76
N THR A 150 -13.18 -3.20 14.04
CA THR A 150 -12.79 -2.12 14.96
C THR A 150 -12.42 -2.67 16.34
N GLN A 151 -13.18 -3.64 16.84
CA GLN A 151 -12.89 -4.31 18.12
C GLN A 151 -11.58 -5.10 18.07
N ALA A 152 -11.28 -5.77 16.95
CA ALA A 152 -10.06 -6.53 16.77
C ALA A 152 -8.82 -5.61 16.65
N GLU A 153 -8.98 -4.45 16.03
CA GLU A 153 -7.94 -3.43 15.87
C GLU A 153 -7.51 -2.76 17.18
N ARG A 154 -8.36 -2.77 18.22
CA ARG A 154 -8.05 -2.15 19.52
C ARG A 154 -6.72 -2.61 20.12
N GLN A 155 -6.33 -3.87 19.87
CA GLN A 155 -5.04 -4.36 20.35
C GLN A 155 -3.87 -3.62 19.68
N ILE A 156 -3.94 -3.40 18.36
CA ILE A 156 -2.94 -2.63 17.60
C ILE A 156 -2.90 -1.19 18.12
N GLU A 157 -4.07 -0.58 18.34
CA GLU A 157 -4.16 0.79 18.87
C GLU A 157 -3.50 0.91 20.25
N GLN A 158 -3.71 -0.07 21.13
CA GLN A 158 -3.10 -0.11 22.46
C GLN A 158 -1.58 -0.25 22.40
N GLU A 159 -1.07 -1.13 21.53
CA GLU A 159 0.37 -1.31 21.33
C GLU A 159 1.03 -0.02 20.82
N LEU A 160 0.42 0.64 19.82
CA LEU A 160 0.89 1.93 19.33
C LEU A 160 0.84 3.02 20.41
N CYS A 161 -0.22 3.04 21.22
CA CYS A 161 -0.33 3.97 22.33
C CYS A 161 0.73 3.73 23.41
N ALA A 162 1.13 2.49 23.66
CA ALA A 162 2.17 2.17 24.63
C ALA A 162 3.56 2.61 24.14
N CYS A 163 3.79 2.64 22.82
CA CYS A 163 5.08 3.01 22.23
C CYS A 163 5.33 4.52 22.15
N PHE A 164 4.29 5.34 22.03
CA PHE A 164 4.42 6.78 21.81
C PHE A 164 3.67 7.60 22.87
N SER A 165 4.34 8.61 23.40
CA SER A 165 3.71 9.67 24.21
C SER A 165 2.67 10.46 23.39
N LEU A 166 1.80 11.21 24.06
CA LEU A 166 0.80 12.04 23.38
C LEU A 166 1.46 13.08 22.45
N GLU A 167 2.55 13.72 22.90
CA GLU A 167 3.28 14.72 22.12
C GLU A 167 3.95 14.11 20.87
N GLU A 168 4.53 12.91 20.98
CA GLU A 168 5.11 12.21 19.83
C GLU A 168 4.04 11.82 18.79
N ARG A 169 2.84 11.44 19.24
CA ARG A 169 1.71 11.14 18.33
C ARG A 169 1.30 12.39 17.56
N ASP A 170 1.15 13.53 18.24
CA ASP A 170 0.81 14.80 17.60
C ASP A 170 1.87 15.22 16.59
N GLN A 171 3.16 15.08 16.94
CA GLN A 171 4.28 15.37 16.03
C GLN A 171 4.27 14.43 14.81
N LEU A 172 4.03 13.14 14.99
CA LEU A 172 3.93 12.18 13.89
C LEU A 172 2.78 12.53 12.94
N ILE A 173 1.60 12.86 13.48
CA ILE A 173 0.44 13.28 12.69
C ILE A 173 0.78 14.51 11.85
N ILE A 174 1.40 15.53 12.45
CA ILE A 174 1.82 16.75 11.73
C ILE A 174 2.81 16.42 10.60
N LEU A 175 3.84 15.63 10.88
CA LEU A 175 4.89 15.34 9.90
C LEU A 175 4.39 14.46 8.74
N LEU A 176 3.56 13.46 9.03
CA LEU A 176 2.97 12.59 8.01
C LEU A 176 1.93 13.35 7.16
N SER A 177 1.12 14.21 7.78
CA SER A 177 0.14 15.03 7.03
C SER A 177 0.83 15.95 6.03
N ARG A 178 1.96 16.55 6.42
CA ARG A 178 2.79 17.35 5.51
C ARG A 178 3.38 16.53 4.37
N LEU A 179 3.71 15.25 4.59
CA LEU A 179 4.17 14.36 3.53
C LEU A 179 3.05 14.06 2.53
N GLU A 180 1.82 13.82 2.99
CA GLU A 180 0.66 13.61 2.11
C GLU A 180 0.39 14.82 1.21
N GLU A 181 0.54 16.04 1.74
CA GLU A 181 0.35 17.28 0.96
C GLU A 181 1.37 17.46 -0.18
N VAL A 182 2.56 16.86 -0.08
CA VAL A 182 3.55 16.91 -1.16
C VAL A 182 3.12 16.10 -2.39
N TRP A 183 2.24 15.11 -2.20
CA TRP A 183 1.85 14.13 -3.24
C TRP A 183 0.36 14.17 -3.61
N LYS A 184 -0.43 15.05 -3.00
CA LYS A 184 -1.81 15.39 -3.43
C LYS A 184 -1.79 16.23 -4.70
#